data_AF-A0A1I6W361-F1
#
_entry.id   AF-A0A1I6W361-F1
#
_cell.length_a   1.000
_cell.length_b   1.000
_cell.length_c   1.000
_cell.angle_alpha   90.00
_cell.angle_beta   90.00
_cell.angle_gamma   90.00
#
_symmetry.space_group_name_H-M   'P 1'
#
loop_
_entity.id
_entity.type
_entity.pdbx_description
1 polymer ?
#
loop_
_entity_poly.entity_id
_entity_poly.type
_entity_poly.pdbx_seq_one_letter_code
_entity_poly.pdbx_strand_id
1 'polypeptide(L)'
;MKQLAKYKVSVSEGQELILHIAEVKRGHNTYYFEINKAIDYISVYFIDGVKRRFLIASVEKMLTSIPNEIERKRYRNIIGDARWLLLDGIHDFRGMTKEEQAAFLYLKENVLNTMEMELEKVNI
;
A
#
# COMPACT_ATOMS: atom_id res chain seq x y z
N MET A 1 24.93 31.12 -14.71
CA MET A 1 24.44 29.79 -14.29
C MET A 1 23.85 29.92 -12.88
N LYS A 2 22.56 29.65 -12.69
CA LYS A 2 21.92 29.68 -11.36
C LYS A 2 22.24 28.38 -10.63
N GLN A 3 22.91 28.48 -9.49
CA GLN A 3 23.18 27.36 -8.61
C GLN A 3 21.84 26.91 -7.98
N LEU A 4 21.34 25.75 -8.37
CA LEU A 4 20.20 25.12 -7.70
C LEU A 4 20.64 24.79 -6.27
N ALA A 5 19.90 25.28 -5.28
CA ALA A 5 20.18 25.03 -3.87
C ALA A 5 20.30 23.51 -3.64
N LYS A 6 21.48 23.05 -3.21
CA LYS A 6 21.68 21.68 -2.74
C LYS A 6 21.02 21.57 -1.36
N TYR A 7 19.75 21.19 -1.34
CA TYR A 7 19.07 20.87 -0.08
C TYR A 7 19.80 19.68 0.56
N LYS A 8 20.34 19.90 1.76
CA LYS A 8 20.93 18.84 2.57
C LYS A 8 19.80 18.24 3.42
N VAL A 9 19.29 17.09 2.98
CA VAL A 9 18.33 16.30 3.74
C VAL A 9 19.12 15.35 4.65
N SER A 10 18.82 15.35 5.94
CA SER A 10 19.37 14.39 6.90
C SER A 10 18.23 13.66 7.58
N VAL A 11 18.30 12.33 7.59
CA VAL A 11 17.35 11.46 8.30
C VAL A 11 17.96 11.13 9.65
N SER A 12 17.26 11.41 10.75
CA SER A 12 17.69 11.06 12.10
C SER A 12 17.60 9.55 12.29
N GLU A 13 18.74 8.90 12.44
CA GLU A 13 18.86 7.48 12.83
C GLU A 13 18.04 6.53 11.93
N GLY A 14 18.33 6.55 10.63
CA GLY A 14 17.52 5.85 9.63
C GLY A 14 17.74 4.34 9.60
N GLN A 15 16.71 3.57 9.91
CA GLN A 15 16.60 2.20 9.39
C GLN A 15 16.72 2.23 7.85
N GLU A 16 17.43 1.26 7.28
CA GLU A 16 17.51 1.11 5.83
C GLU A 16 16.11 0.82 5.28
N LEU A 17 15.61 1.73 4.44
CA LEU A 17 14.35 1.59 3.74
C LEU A 17 14.64 1.18 2.30
N ILE A 18 14.28 -0.04 1.95
CA ILE A 18 14.42 -0.58 0.61
C ILE A 18 13.12 -0.32 -0.15
N LEU A 19 13.24 0.38 -1.28
CA LEU A 19 12.14 0.70 -2.18
C LEU A 19 12.14 -0.27 -3.37
N HIS A 20 11.02 -0.96 -3.59
CA HIS A 20 10.80 -1.75 -4.80
C HIS A 20 9.61 -1.21 -5.58
N ILE A 21 9.75 -1.16 -6.91
CA ILE A 21 8.63 -0.89 -7.82
C ILE A 21 8.26 -2.21 -8.50
N ALA A 22 6.99 -2.57 -8.40
CA ALA A 22 6.45 -3.76 -9.02
C ALA A 22 5.42 -3.38 -10.09
N GLU A 23 5.54 -4.03 -11.24
CA GLU A 23 4.57 -3.95 -12.33
C GLU A 23 3.84 -5.29 -12.44
N VAL A 24 2.51 -5.27 -12.32
CA VAL A 24 1.67 -6.46 -12.52
C VAL A 24 0.87 -6.27 -13.80
N LYS A 25 1.18 -7.10 -14.81
CA LYS A 25 0.45 -7.11 -16.07
C LYS A 25 -0.69 -8.14 -16.00
N ARG A 26 -1.92 -7.70 -16.23
CA ARG A 26 -3.10 -8.57 -16.32
C ARG A 26 -3.98 -8.17 -17.51
N GLY A 27 -4.09 -9.07 -18.49
CA GLY A 27 -4.76 -8.78 -19.75
C GLY A 27 -4.08 -7.61 -20.45
N HIS A 28 -4.84 -6.57 -20.81
CA HIS A 28 -4.34 -5.35 -21.43
C HIS A 28 -3.94 -4.26 -20.42
N ASN A 29 -4.11 -4.50 -19.13
CA ASN A 29 -3.86 -3.52 -18.09
C ASN A 29 -2.53 -3.79 -17.39
N THR A 30 -1.84 -2.71 -17.00
CA THR A 30 -0.65 -2.76 -16.15
C THR A 30 -0.96 -2.01 -14.85
N TYR A 31 -0.69 -2.65 -13.72
CA TYR A 31 -0.89 -2.10 -12.39
C TYR A 31 0.47 -1.87 -11.74
N TYR A 32 0.64 -0.70 -11.13
CA TYR A 32 1.90 -0.28 -10.53
C TYR A 32 1.79 -0.27 -9.02
N PHE A 33 2.79 -0.85 -8.37
CA PHE A 33 2.88 -0.90 -6.92
C PHE A 33 4.24 -0.43 -6.46
N GLU A 34 4.25 0.29 -5.35
CA GLU A 34 5.44 0.66 -4.61
C GLU A 34 5.47 -0.14 -3.30
N ILE A 35 6.58 -0.79 -3.02
CA ILE A 35 6.79 -1.59 -1.80
C ILE A 35 7.93 -0.94 -1.04
N ASN A 36 7.63 -0.50 0.17
CA ASN A 36 8.62 0.02 1.10
C ASN A 36 8.86 -1.05 2.16
N LYS A 37 10.07 -1.61 2.18
CA LYS A 37 10.52 -2.58 3.17
C LYS A 37 11.50 -1.90 4.12
N ALA A 38 11.21 -1.96 5.41
CA ALA A 38 12.17 -1.71 6.48
C ALA A 38 12.46 -3.03 7.21
N ILE A 39 13.25 -2.99 8.28
CA ILE A 39 13.64 -4.18 9.03
C ILE A 39 12.47 -4.88 9.74
N ASP A 40 11.43 -4.14 10.10
CA ASP A 40 10.32 -4.60 10.93
C ASP A 40 8.94 -4.38 10.28
N TYR A 41 8.88 -3.75 9.09
CA TYR A 41 7.62 -3.57 8.38
C TYR A 41 7.76 -3.55 6.86
N ILE A 42 6.66 -3.92 6.20
CA ILE A 42 6.43 -3.69 4.77
C ILE A 42 5.17 -2.83 4.63
N SER A 43 5.26 -1.78 3.83
CA SER A 43 4.08 -1.01 3.38
C SER A 43 4.00 -1.04 1.87
N VAL A 44 2.78 -1.17 1.34
CA VAL A 44 2.53 -1.31 -0.10
C VAL A 44 1.57 -0.23 -0.54
N TYR A 45 1.90 0.40 -1.65
CA TYR A 45 1.12 1.46 -2.25
C TYR A 45 0.73 1.09 -3.67
N PHE A 46 -0.49 1.41 -4.05
CA PHE A 46 -0.94 1.39 -5.43
C PHE A 46 -0.65 2.74 -6.08
N ILE A 47 -0.14 2.72 -7.31
CA ILE A 47 0.11 3.92 -8.11
C ILE A 47 -0.89 3.95 -9.27
N ASP A 48 -1.74 4.97 -9.32
CA ASP A 48 -2.74 5.11 -10.38
C ASP A 48 -2.15 5.67 -11.69
N GLY A 49 -2.99 5.76 -12.73
CA GLY A 49 -2.58 6.25 -14.06
C GLY A 49 -2.09 7.70 -14.10
N VAL A 50 -2.39 8.51 -13.08
CA VAL A 50 -1.88 9.89 -12.93
C VAL A 50 -0.79 10.00 -11.87
N LYS A 51 -0.20 8.86 -11.47
CA LYS A 51 0.89 8.72 -10.49
C LYS A 51 0.53 9.16 -9.07
N ARG A 52 -0.76 9.15 -8.71
CA ARG A 52 -1.16 9.28 -7.31
C ARG A 52 -0.87 7.98 -6.58
N ARG A 53 -0.38 8.12 -5.35
CA ARG A 53 0.07 7.04 -4.49
C ARG A 53 -0.98 6.79 -3.42
N PHE A 54 -1.46 5.55 -3.33
CA PHE A 54 -2.49 5.15 -2.37
C PHE A 54 -1.96 4.02 -1.49
N LEU A 55 -1.98 4.20 -0.17
CA LEU A 55 -1.65 3.13 0.76
C LEU A 55 -2.71 2.02 0.66
N ILE A 56 -2.25 0.78 0.57
CA ILE A 56 -3.12 -0.39 0.52
C ILE A 56 -3.38 -0.88 1.95
N ALA A 57 -4.66 -0.95 2.34
CA ALA A 57 -5.08 -1.43 3.66
C ALA A 57 -6.13 -2.53 3.56
N SER A 58 -6.13 -3.45 4.53
CA SER A 58 -7.18 -4.47 4.67
C SER A 58 -8.45 -3.83 5.23
N VAL A 59 -9.58 -4.09 4.57
CA VAL A 59 -10.90 -3.67 5.07
C VAL A 59 -11.19 -4.28 6.43
N GLU A 60 -10.82 -5.54 6.64
CA GLU A 60 -11.04 -6.23 7.90
C GLU A 60 -10.33 -5.51 9.05
N LYS A 61 -9.03 -5.23 8.90
CA LYS A 61 -8.24 -4.48 9.88
C LYS A 61 -8.79 -3.08 10.11
N MET A 62 -9.26 -2.42 9.04
CA MET A 62 -9.83 -1.09 9.17
C MET A 62 -11.15 -1.13 9.96
N LEU A 63 -12.04 -2.09 9.66
CA LEU A 63 -13.31 -2.23 10.35
C LEU A 63 -13.17 -2.63 11.83
N THR A 64 -12.14 -3.38 12.21
CA THR A 64 -11.89 -3.70 13.63
C THR A 64 -11.41 -2.48 14.43
N SER A 65 -10.78 -1.50 13.76
CA SER A 65 -10.39 -0.24 14.38
C SER A 65 -11.54 0.76 14.59
N ILE A 66 -12.70 0.55 13.94
CA ILE A 66 -13.88 1.42 14.09
C ILE A 66 -14.74 0.86 15.24
N PRO A 67 -14.82 1.54 16.40
CA PRO A 67 -15.51 1.03 17.58
C PRO A 67 -17.04 1.04 17.42
N ASN A 68 -17.59 1.95 16.62
CA ASN A 68 -19.02 2.18 16.49
C ASN A 68 -19.63 1.39 15.33
N GLU A 69 -20.69 0.62 15.60
CA GLU A 69 -21.42 -0.16 14.60
C GLU A 69 -22.07 0.66 13.49
N ILE A 70 -22.63 1.83 13.82
CA ILE A 70 -23.25 2.73 12.85
C ILE A 70 -22.18 3.23 11.87
N GLU A 71 -21.00 3.59 12.38
CA GLU A 71 -19.88 4.03 11.57
C GLU A 71 -19.32 2.88 10.73
N ARG A 72 -19.19 1.67 11.28
CA ARG A 72 -18.81 0.47 10.51
C ARG A 72 -19.77 0.22 9.35
N LYS A 73 -21.07 0.35 9.56
CA LYS A 73 -22.09 0.16 8.52
C LYS A 73 -21.99 1.24 7.44
N ARG A 74 -21.84 2.51 7.83
CA ARG A 74 -21.61 3.62 6.90
C ARG A 74 -20.33 3.40 6.08
N TYR A 75 -19.26 2.98 6.74
CA TYR A 75 -17.99 2.66 6.10
C TYR A 75 -18.15 1.58 5.03
N ARG A 76 -18.78 0.44 5.38
CA ARG A 76 -19.09 -0.64 4.42
C ARG A 76 -19.91 -0.16 3.23
N ASN A 77 -20.88 0.73 3.42
CA ASN A 77 -21.67 1.27 2.32
C ASN A 77 -20.83 2.07 1.32
N ILE A 78 -19.73 2.70 1.77
CA ILE A 78 -18.83 3.47 0.90
C ILE A 78 -17.91 2.54 0.10
N ILE A 79 -17.36 1.52 0.76
CA ILE A 79 -16.31 0.66 0.18
C ILE A 79 -16.87 -0.57 -0.57
N GLY A 80 -18.15 -0.87 -0.39
CA GLY A 80 -18.82 -2.04 -0.95
C GLY A 80 -18.24 -3.36 -0.43
N ASP A 81 -18.21 -4.36 -1.31
CA ASP A 81 -17.69 -5.71 -1.00
C ASP A 81 -16.16 -5.83 -1.18
N ALA A 82 -15.46 -4.71 -1.29
CA ALA A 82 -14.01 -4.72 -1.43
C ALA A 82 -13.34 -5.32 -0.19
N ARG A 83 -12.28 -6.12 -0.39
CA ARG A 83 -11.44 -6.63 0.71
C ARG A 83 -10.25 -5.73 1.02
N TRP A 84 -9.88 -4.88 0.06
CA TRP A 84 -8.72 -4.01 0.11
C TRP A 84 -9.12 -2.58 -0.23
N LEU A 85 -8.47 -1.64 0.44
CA LEU A 85 -8.70 -0.20 0.35
C LEU A 85 -7.51 0.49 -0.28
N LEU A 86 -7.79 1.57 -0.98
CA LEU A 86 -6.83 2.58 -1.38
C LEU A 86 -7.05 3.83 -0.53
N LEU A 87 -6.05 4.21 0.24
CA LEU A 87 -6.05 5.39 1.12
C LEU A 87 -5.10 6.45 0.54
N ASP A 88 -5.58 7.66 0.28
CA ASP A 88 -4.76 8.74 -0.29
C ASP A 88 -3.87 9.47 0.75
N GLY A 89 -4.02 9.12 2.04
CA GLY A 89 -3.28 9.71 3.16
C GLY A 89 -3.82 11.05 3.65
N ILE A 90 -4.82 11.61 2.97
CA ILE A 90 -5.47 12.86 3.36
C ILE A 90 -6.88 12.52 3.83
N HIS A 91 -7.87 12.42 2.94
CA HIS A 91 -9.29 12.40 3.28
C HIS A 91 -10.12 11.47 2.38
N ASP A 92 -9.52 10.91 1.33
CA ASP A 92 -10.25 10.07 0.38
C ASP A 92 -9.81 8.60 0.50
N PHE A 93 -10.81 7.73 0.50
CA PHE A 93 -10.60 6.30 0.47
C PHE A 93 -11.66 5.63 -0.39
N ARG A 94 -11.24 4.57 -1.07
CA ARG A 94 -12.17 3.71 -1.81
C ARG A 94 -11.78 2.26 -1.72
N GLY A 95 -12.77 1.40 -1.95
CA GLY A 95 -12.51 0.00 -2.26
C GLY A 95 -11.71 -0.12 -3.56
N MET A 96 -10.78 -1.08 -3.59
CA MET A 96 -10.17 -1.51 -4.85
C MET A 96 -11.23 -2.14 -5.77
N THR A 97 -11.10 -1.93 -7.08
CA THR A 97 -11.90 -2.68 -8.06
C THR A 97 -11.53 -4.16 -8.06
N LYS A 98 -12.33 -5.01 -8.73
CA LYS A 98 -12.04 -6.45 -8.80
C LYS A 98 -10.69 -6.71 -9.47
N GLU A 99 -10.34 -5.95 -10.50
CA GLU A 99 -9.12 -6.11 -11.26
C GLU A 99 -7.90 -5.62 -10.46
N GLU A 100 -8.03 -4.49 -9.74
CA GLU A 100 -7.00 -3.99 -8.82
C GLU A 100 -6.75 -5.00 -7.69
N GLN A 101 -7.80 -5.54 -7.07
CA GLN A 101 -7.67 -6.58 -6.05
C GLN A 101 -6.97 -7.81 -6.61
N ALA A 102 -7.32 -8.24 -7.82
CA ALA A 102 -6.74 -9.42 -8.43
C ALA A 102 -5.26 -9.20 -8.80
N ALA A 103 -4.86 -7.97 -9.19
CA ALA A 103 -3.47 -7.61 -9.40
C ALA A 103 -2.68 -7.57 -8.08
N PHE A 104 -3.27 -6.97 -7.04
CA PHE A 104 -2.66 -6.90 -5.72
C PHE A 104 -2.48 -8.29 -5.08
N LEU A 105 -3.47 -9.19 -5.20
CA LEU A 105 -3.37 -10.55 -4.70
C LEU A 105 -2.26 -11.34 -5.42
N TYR A 106 -2.11 -11.14 -6.73
CA TYR A 106 -1.00 -11.74 -7.48
C TYR A 106 0.35 -11.24 -6.98
N LEU A 107 0.51 -9.93 -6.77
CA LEU A 107 1.70 -9.36 -6.15
C LEU A 107 1.95 -9.94 -4.76
N LYS A 108 0.90 -10.06 -3.95
CA LYS A 108 1.01 -10.57 -2.58
C LYS A 108 1.52 -12.01 -2.57
N GLU A 109 0.94 -12.87 -3.38
CA GLU A 109 1.30 -14.28 -3.46
C GLU A 109 2.75 -14.50 -3.95
N ASN A 110 3.18 -13.72 -4.95
CA ASN A 110 4.45 -13.95 -5.64
C ASN A 110 5.63 -13.16 -5.08
N VAL A 111 5.37 -12.09 -4.31
CA VAL A 111 6.43 -11.18 -3.82
C VAL A 111 6.27 -10.91 -2.33
N LEU A 112 5.12 -10.37 -1.91
CA LEU A 112 4.98 -9.85 -0.55
C LEU A 112 5.03 -10.95 0.51
N ASN A 113 4.42 -12.12 0.26
CA ASN A 113 4.44 -13.22 1.22
C ASN A 113 5.88 -13.70 1.49
N THR A 114 6.73 -13.75 0.46
CA THR A 114 8.16 -14.09 0.64
C THR A 114 8.88 -13.02 1.46
N MET A 115 8.64 -11.75 1.17
CA MET A 115 9.23 -10.64 1.94
C MET A 115 8.75 -10.64 3.40
N GLU A 116 7.47 -10.93 3.66
CA GLU A 116 6.90 -11.07 5.00
C GLU A 116 7.57 -12.23 5.77
N MET A 117 7.77 -13.39 5.13
CA MET A 117 8.48 -14.53 5.74
C MET A 117 9.94 -14.20 6.09
N GLU A 118 10.61 -13.35 5.30
CA GLU A 118 11.97 -12.90 5.62
C GLU A 118 12.00 -12.02 6.86
N LEU A 119 11.00 -11.14 7.05
CA LEU A 119 10.89 -10.31 8.26
C LEU A 119 10.70 -11.17 9.51
N GLU A 120 9.87 -12.22 9.43
CA GLU A 120 9.63 -13.13 10.56
C GLU A 120 10.92 -13.83 11.01
N LYS A 121 11.84 -14.15 10.08
CA LYS A 121 13.13 -14.78 10.40
C LYS A 121 14.13 -13.84 11.07
N VAL A 122 14.03 -12.53 10.84
CA VAL A 122 14.91 -11.53 11.47
C VAL A 122 14.47 -11.24 12.91
N ASN A 123 13.20 -11.48 13.22
CA ASN A 123 12.60 -11.23 14.53
C ASN A 123 12.59 -12.46 15.48
N ILE A 124 13.26 -13.56 15.11
CA ILE A 124 13.49 -14.77 15.92
C ILE A 124 14.97 -14.86 16.26
#